data_AF-A0A314XRZ5-F1
#
_entry.id   AF-A0A314XRZ5-F1
#
_cell.length_a   1.000
_cell.length_b   1.000
_cell.length_c   1.000
_cell.angle_alpha   90.00
_cell.angle_beta   90.00
_cell.angle_gamma   90.00
#
_symmetry.space_group_name_H-M   'P 1'
#
loop_
_entity.id
_entity.type
_entity.pdbx_description
1 polymer ?
#
loop_
_entity_poly.entity_id
_entity_poly.type
_entity_poly.pdbx_seq_one_letter_code
_entity_poly.pdbx_strand_id
1 'polypeptide(L)'
;MLVEEMGVSVELTRGAQSKIVGEEVKGVIDLVMNESGKGGEMRKNAAVIKEKIRASIRDDDEEKGSSVKAMDDFVAALLSKRQRIIKIQ
;
A
#
# COMPACT_ATOMS: atom_id res chain seq x y z
N MET A 1 9.55 2.21 -4.28
CA MET A 1 8.37 2.25 -3.38
C MET A 1 8.64 1.79 -1.94
N LEU A 2 8.58 0.50 -1.58
CA LEU A 2 8.51 0.11 -0.15
C LEU A 2 9.75 0.47 0.69
N VAL A 3 10.95 0.32 0.13
CA VAL A 3 12.21 0.69 0.79
C VAL A 3 12.46 2.19 0.64
N GLU A 4 12.52 2.68 -0.60
CA GLU A 4 13.00 4.04 -0.92
C GLU A 4 11.99 5.16 -0.69
N GLU A 5 10.70 4.92 -0.96
CA GLU A 5 9.68 5.99 -0.90
C GLU A 5 8.87 5.93 0.40
N MET A 6 8.49 4.73 0.82
CA MET A 6 7.62 4.53 1.97
C MET A 6 8.41 4.27 3.26
N GLY A 7 9.65 3.79 3.16
CA GLY A 7 10.50 3.50 4.30
C GLY A 7 9.88 2.50 5.28
N VAL A 8 9.16 1.49 4.77
CA VAL A 8 8.44 0.47 5.57
C VAL A 8 9.06 -0.92 5.46
N SER A 9 10.12 -1.08 4.68
CA SER A 9 10.75 -2.38 4.44
C SER A 9 12.26 -2.27 4.25
N VAL A 10 12.90 -3.43 4.22
CA VAL A 10 14.30 -3.63 3.84
C VAL A 10 14.40 -4.72 2.79
N GLU A 11 15.43 -4.62 1.95
CA GLU A 11 15.72 -5.61 0.91
C GLU A 11 16.89 -6.47 1.40
N LEU A 12 16.67 -7.79 1.47
CA LEU A 12 17.73 -8.76 1.80
C LEU A 12 18.52 -9.18 0.56
N THR A 13 17.84 -9.30 -0.59
CA THR A 13 18.45 -9.73 -1.85
C THR A 13 17.80 -9.03 -3.03
N ARG A 14 18.56 -8.80 -4.10
CA ARG A 14 18.07 -8.26 -5.37
C ARG A 14 18.52 -9.13 -6.54
N GLY A 15 17.57 -9.55 -7.38
CA GLY A 15 17.84 -10.42 -8.55
C GLY A 15 18.03 -11.90 -8.18
N ALA A 16 18.56 -12.68 -9.12
CA ALA A 16 18.77 -14.12 -8.96
C ALA A 16 20.05 -14.41 -8.15
N GLN A 17 20.00 -14.19 -6.83
CA GLN A 17 21.03 -14.66 -5.92
C GLN A 17 20.68 -16.08 -5.44
N SER A 18 21.57 -17.03 -5.70
CA SER A 18 21.35 -18.46 -5.43
C SER A 18 21.69 -18.89 -4.00
N LYS A 19 22.19 -17.98 -3.15
CA LYS A 19 22.59 -18.30 -1.78
C LYS A 19 22.32 -17.12 -0.85
N ILE A 20 21.47 -17.37 0.14
CA ILE A 20 21.23 -16.51 1.30
C ILE A 20 21.70 -17.31 2.50
N VAL A 21 22.57 -16.75 3.35
CA VAL A 21 23.03 -17.45 4.55
C VAL A 21 22.27 -17.00 5.79
N GLY A 22 22.11 -17.91 6.76
CA GLY A 22 21.31 -17.64 7.96
C GLY A 22 21.78 -16.43 8.78
N GLU A 23 23.07 -16.10 8.72
CA GLU A 23 23.63 -14.92 9.38
C GLU A 23 23.10 -13.60 8.79
N GLU A 24 22.97 -13.53 7.46
CA GLU A 24 22.40 -12.36 6.77
C GLU A 24 20.92 -12.19 7.12
N VAL A 25 20.17 -13.31 7.15
CA VAL A 25 18.77 -13.32 7.56
C VAL A 25 18.62 -12.81 8.99
N LYS A 26 19.44 -13.33 9.92
CA LYS A 26 19.44 -12.91 11.32
C LYS A 26 19.72 -11.41 11.44
N GLY A 27 20.73 -10.89 10.73
CA GLY A 27 21.05 -9.47 10.76
C GLY A 27 19.90 -8.57 10.30
N VAL A 28 19.16 -8.97 9.26
CA VAL A 28 17.97 -8.24 8.80
C VAL A 28 16.84 -8.30 9.84
N ILE A 29 16.61 -9.47 10.46
CA ILE A 29 15.60 -9.60 11.53
C ILE A 29 15.97 -8.70 12.71
N ASP A 30 17.21 -8.74 13.19
CA ASP A 30 17.67 -7.94 14.32
C ASP A 30 17.52 -6.43 14.03
N LEU A 31 17.82 -6.00 12.80
CA LEU A 31 17.64 -4.62 12.36
C LEU A 31 16.16 -4.18 12.35
N VAL A 32 15.25 -5.04 11.89
CA VAL A 32 13.81 -4.74 11.84
C VAL A 32 13.18 -4.79 13.24
N MET A 33 13.68 -5.66 14.10
CA MET A 33 13.18 -5.83 15.47
C MET A 33 13.71 -4.78 16.44
N ASN A 34 14.77 -4.04 16.10
CA ASN A 34 15.28 -2.95 16.91
C ASN A 34 14.33 -1.75 16.94
N GLU A 35 13.58 -1.61 18.04
CA GLU A 35 12.57 -0.55 18.23
C GLU A 35 13.15 0.86 18.39
N SER A 36 14.39 0.96 18.89
CA SER A 36 15.07 2.25 19.08
C SER A 36 15.87 2.69 17.86
N GLY A 37 15.89 1.87 16.80
CA GLY A 37 16.63 2.13 15.57
C GLY A 37 15.73 2.14 14.33
N LYS A 38 16.31 1.72 13.20
CA LYS A 38 15.65 1.70 11.89
C LYS A 38 14.35 0.88 11.89
N GLY A 39 14.28 -0.21 12.68
CA GLY A 39 13.07 -1.00 12.90
C GLY A 39 11.90 -0.18 13.46
N GLY A 40 12.17 0.63 14.48
CA GLY A 40 11.18 1.55 15.06
C GLY A 40 10.68 2.60 14.07
N GLU A 41 11.57 3.18 13.28
CA GLU A 41 11.21 4.13 12.22
C GLU A 41 10.31 3.48 11.15
N MET A 42 10.68 2.28 10.69
CA MET A 42 9.86 1.50 9.76
C MET A 42 8.45 1.25 10.32
N ARG A 43 8.35 0.88 11.60
CA ARG A 43 7.06 0.65 12.27
C ARG A 43 6.21 1.92 12.36
N LYS A 44 6.82 3.07 12.66
CA LYS A 44 6.14 4.39 12.67
C LYS A 44 5.61 4.74 11.28
N ASN A 45 6.44 4.60 10.24
CA ASN A 45 6.03 4.84 8.86
C ASN A 45 4.88 3.91 8.46
N ALA A 46 4.98 2.62 8.77
CA ALA A 46 3.95 1.64 8.49
C ALA A 46 2.61 1.99 9.17
N ALA A 47 2.64 2.49 10.41
CA ALA A 47 1.45 2.95 11.11
C ALA A 47 0.78 4.14 10.39
N VAL A 48 1.56 5.14 9.95
CA VAL A 48 1.03 6.28 9.18
C VAL A 48 0.41 5.83 7.86
N ILE A 49 1.10 4.96 7.13
CA ILE A 49 0.59 4.42 5.86
C ILE A 49 -0.68 3.60 6.08
N LYS A 50 -0.73 2.78 7.13
CA LYS A 50 -1.92 1.99 7.49
C LYS A 50 -3.15 2.86 7.69
N GLU A 51 -3.02 3.98 8.39
CA GLU A 51 -4.14 4.90 8.60
C GLU A 51 -4.57 5.58 7.30
N LYS A 52 -3.62 5.96 6.43
CA LYS A 52 -3.95 6.50 5.09
C LYS A 52 -4.70 5.49 4.21
N ILE A 53 -4.25 4.22 4.20
CA ILE A 53 -4.91 3.14 3.46
C ILE A 53 -6.34 2.97 3.98
N ARG A 54 -6.51 2.84 5.30
CA ARG A 54 -7.83 2.70 5.94
C ARG A 54 -8.77 3.84 5.59
N ALA A 55 -8.31 5.09 5.70
CA ALA A 55 -9.10 6.25 5.32
C ALA A 55 -9.49 6.24 3.83
N SER A 56 -8.61 5.77 2.95
CA SER A 56 -8.89 5.72 1.51
C SER A 56 -9.93 4.68 1.10
N ILE A 57 -10.07 3.58 1.86
CA ILE A 57 -10.98 2.46 1.57
C ILE A 57 -12.24 2.45 2.44
N ARG A 58 -12.43 3.44 3.29
CA ARG A 58 -13.61 3.56 4.16
C ARG A 58 -14.88 3.70 3.32
N ASP A 59 -15.91 2.91 3.62
CA ASP A 59 -17.19 2.91 2.90
C ASP A 59 -18.33 3.10 3.91
N ASP A 60 -18.33 4.28 4.53
CA ASP A 60 -19.36 4.71 5.48
C ASP A 60 -20.33 5.67 4.76
N ASP A 61 -21.57 5.74 5.25
CA ASP A 61 -22.66 6.49 4.60
C ASP A 61 -22.45 8.02 4.57
N GLU A 62 -21.66 8.57 5.49
CA GLU A 62 -21.42 10.02 5.61
C GLU A 62 -20.32 10.52 4.68
N GLU A 63 -19.15 9.87 4.69
CA GLU A 63 -18.02 10.24 3.82
C GLU A 63 -17.14 9.04 3.43
N LYS A 64 -17.36 8.57 2.21
CA LYS A 64 -16.54 7.56 1.55
C LYS A 64 -15.08 8.01 1.37
N GLY A 65 -14.18 7.05 1.52
CA GLY A 65 -12.75 7.20 1.23
C GLY A 65 -12.47 7.44 -0.25
N SER A 66 -11.32 8.02 -0.54
CA SER A 66 -10.94 8.44 -1.90
C SER A 66 -10.92 7.30 -2.91
N SER A 67 -10.44 6.11 -2.54
CA SER A 67 -10.39 4.94 -3.43
C SER A 67 -11.78 4.42 -3.75
N VAL A 68 -12.70 4.43 -2.76
CA VAL A 68 -14.10 4.03 -2.96
C VAL A 68 -14.80 5.03 -3.88
N LYS A 69 -14.68 6.34 -3.59
CA LYS A 69 -15.21 7.42 -4.45
C LYS A 69 -14.72 7.30 -5.90
N ALA A 70 -13.42 7.07 -6.09
CA ALA A 70 -12.84 6.92 -7.43
C ALA A 70 -13.42 5.71 -8.18
N MET A 71 -13.73 4.61 -7.48
CA MET A 71 -14.37 3.44 -8.09
C MET A 71 -15.83 3.72 -8.44
N ASP A 72 -16.58 4.36 -7.54
CA ASP A 72 -17.97 4.77 -7.78
C ASP A 72 -18.06 5.70 -9.00
N ASP A 73 -17.18 6.70 -9.08
CA ASP A 73 -17.09 7.63 -10.21
C ASP A 73 -16.74 6.91 -11.51
N PHE A 74 -15.81 5.95 -11.46
CA PHE A 74 -15.42 5.15 -12.62
C PHE A 74 -16.61 4.33 -13.14
N VAL A 75 -17.35 3.65 -12.27
CA VAL A 75 -18.52 2.87 -12.64
C VAL A 75 -19.64 3.77 -13.17
N ALA A 76 -19.91 4.90 -12.50
CA ALA A 76 -20.90 5.89 -12.95
C ALA A 76 -20.60 6.41 -14.36
N ALA A 77 -19.32 6.67 -14.66
CA ALA A 77 -18.89 7.08 -15.99
C ALA A 77 -19.16 6.01 -17.06
N LEU A 78 -18.90 4.73 -16.75
CA LEU A 78 -19.18 3.61 -17.64
C LEU A 78 -20.68 3.45 -17.92
N LEU A 79 -21.52 3.48 -16.88
CA LEU A 79 -22.97 3.39 -17.01
C LEU A 79 -23.56 4.55 -17.81
N SER A 80 -23.07 5.76 -17.56
CA SER A 80 -23.48 6.97 -18.29
C SER A 80 -23.13 6.91 -19.78
N LYS A 81 -22.00 6.28 -20.13
CA LYS A 81 -21.65 6.02 -21.54
C LYS A 81 -22.60 5.01 -22.17
N ARG A 82 -22.89 3.90 -21.48
CA ARG A 82 -23.82 2.86 -21.97
C ARG A 82 -25.23 3.41 -22.22
N GLN A 83 -25.77 4.21 -21.30
CA GLN A 83 -27.10 4.79 -21.43
C GLN A 83 -27.20 5.76 -22.62
N ARG A 84 -26.12 6.50 -22.93
CA ARG A 84 -26.05 7.35 -24.13
C ARG A 84 -26.09 6.53 -25.42
N ILE A 85 -25.39 5.40 -25.48
CA ILE A 85 -25.40 4.51 -26.65
C ILE A 85 -26.81 4.00 -26.91
N ILE A 86 -27.51 3.53 -25.87
CA ILE A 86 -28.88 2.99 -25.98
C ILE A 86 -29.88 4.06 -26.42
N LYS A 87 -29.70 5.33 -26.03
CA LYS A 87 -30.60 6.43 -26.42
C LYS A 87 -30.41 6.93 -27.86
N ILE A 88 -29.35 6.50 -28.55
CA ILE A 88 -29.01 6.94 -29.92
C ILE A 88 -29.40 5.86 -30.96
N GLN A 89 -29.71 4.63 -30.51
CA GLN A 89 -30.34 3.59 -31.32
C GLN A 89 -31.86 3.66 -31.22
#